data_AF-A0A7W6JV93-F1
#
_entry.id   AF-A0A7W6JV93-F1
#
_cell.length_a   1.000
_cell.length_b   1.000
_cell.length_c   1.000
_cell.angle_alpha   90.00
_cell.angle_beta   90.00
_cell.angle_gamma   90.00
#
_symmetry.space_group_name_H-M   'P 1'
#
loop_
_entity.id
_entity.type
_entity.pdbx_description
1 polymer ?
#
loop_
_entity_poly.entity_id
_entity_poly.type
_entity_poly.pdbx_seq_one_letter_code
_entity_poly.pdbx_strand_id
1 'polypeptide(L)'
;MKKTLLLALVLLAGCSAGKTEKRNISLVLDADFTTGRLLLTCRDSTSGTCHVLVAGSGEPVRLSAAKGSTNEAASGAAEGARFCVGETEPQNGCQLTVLRNGEQIYRSSRVKTEDR
;
A
#
# COMPACT_ATOMS: atom_id res chain seq x y z
N MET A 1 41.97 -11.94 -50.31
CA MET A 1 40.76 -12.73 -49.95
C MET A 1 40.20 -12.19 -48.63
N LYS A 2 38.91 -12.41 -48.31
CA LYS A 2 38.28 -11.96 -47.04
C LYS A 2 38.37 -13.03 -45.94
N LYS A 3 38.34 -12.59 -44.65
CA LYS A 3 38.13 -13.28 -43.34
C LYS A 3 39.19 -12.79 -42.32
N THR A 4 38.95 -12.57 -41.01
CA THR A 4 37.71 -12.45 -40.21
C THR A 4 37.99 -11.67 -38.89
N LEU A 5 37.07 -10.77 -38.54
CA LEU A 5 36.58 -10.33 -37.21
C LEU A 5 37.27 -10.81 -35.89
N LEU A 6 37.49 -9.88 -34.93
CA LEU A 6 37.32 -9.95 -33.44
C LEU A 6 37.62 -8.53 -32.86
N LEU A 7 36.74 -7.89 -32.08
CA LEU A 7 36.65 -7.83 -30.60
C LEU A 7 37.93 -7.33 -29.88
N ALA A 8 37.92 -6.50 -28.83
CA ALA A 8 36.88 -5.72 -28.09
C ALA A 8 37.62 -4.53 -27.36
N LEU A 9 37.10 -3.65 -26.50
CA LEU A 9 35.86 -3.45 -25.70
C LEU A 9 35.32 -2.00 -25.93
N VAL A 10 34.02 -1.70 -25.89
CA VAL A 10 33.08 -1.53 -24.74
C VAL A 10 33.43 -0.40 -23.77
N LEU A 11 33.00 0.82 -24.12
CA LEU A 11 32.67 1.89 -23.17
C LEU A 11 31.30 1.57 -22.54
N LEU A 12 31.24 1.34 -21.23
CA LEU A 12 29.96 1.26 -20.50
C LEU A 12 30.01 2.10 -19.22
N ALA A 13 29.01 2.96 -19.08
CA ALA A 13 28.87 3.89 -17.97
C ALA A 13 28.54 3.14 -16.67
N GLY A 14 29.50 3.14 -15.73
CA GLY A 14 29.27 2.72 -14.35
C GLY A 14 28.54 3.78 -13.53
N CYS A 15 27.37 4.25 -14.00
CA CYS A 15 26.50 5.10 -13.20
C CYS A 15 26.03 4.33 -11.95
N SER A 16 26.10 4.97 -10.78
CA SER A 16 25.76 4.37 -9.49
C SER A 16 24.34 3.78 -9.49
N ALA A 17 24.23 2.46 -9.56
CA ALA A 17 22.96 1.76 -9.54
C ALA A 17 22.36 1.73 -8.12
N GLY A 18 21.79 2.85 -7.70
CA GLY A 18 20.98 2.94 -6.48
C GLY A 18 19.81 1.95 -6.52
N LYS A 19 19.53 1.27 -5.40
CA LYS A 19 18.43 0.31 -5.36
C LYS A 19 17.10 1.05 -5.43
N THR A 20 16.35 0.79 -6.49
CA THR A 20 15.04 1.38 -6.75
C THR A 20 13.96 0.41 -6.27
N GLU A 21 13.46 0.59 -5.06
CA GLU A 21 12.41 -0.25 -4.48
C GLU A 21 11.03 0.35 -4.77
N LYS A 22 10.20 -0.37 -5.53
CA LYS A 22 8.84 0.07 -5.89
C LYS A 22 7.80 -0.58 -4.98
N ARG A 23 7.26 0.20 -4.06
CA ARG A 23 6.18 -0.13 -3.13
C ARG A 23 4.82 0.25 -3.72
N ASN A 24 3.79 -0.57 -3.50
CA ASN A 24 2.47 -0.42 -4.10
C ASN A 24 1.41 -1.04 -3.19
N ILE A 25 0.29 -0.33 -3.02
CA ILE A 25 -0.93 -0.79 -2.35
C ILE A 25 -2.14 -0.36 -3.18
N SER A 26 -3.08 -1.27 -3.40
CA SER A 26 -4.40 -0.99 -3.94
C SER A 26 -5.43 -1.75 -3.11
N LEU A 27 -6.33 -1.05 -2.42
CA LEU A 27 -7.35 -1.68 -1.58
C LEU A 27 -8.71 -1.00 -1.73
N VAL A 28 -9.69 -1.69 -1.20
CA VAL A 28 -11.04 -1.19 -0.94
C VAL A 28 -11.25 -1.15 0.56
N LEU A 29 -11.84 -0.06 1.04
CA LEU A 29 -12.39 0.05 2.37
C LEU A 29 -13.86 0.43 2.21
N ASP A 30 -14.77 -0.49 2.51
CA ASP A 30 -16.21 -0.25 2.54
C ASP A 30 -16.67 -0.13 3.99
N ALA A 31 -17.41 0.92 4.31
CA ALA A 31 -17.71 1.32 5.68
C ALA A 31 -19.21 1.62 5.83
N ASP A 32 -19.85 1.02 6.81
CA ASP A 32 -21.26 1.26 7.14
C ASP A 32 -21.37 1.93 8.51
N PHE A 33 -21.59 3.24 8.51
CA PHE A 33 -21.74 4.06 9.71
C PHE A 33 -23.04 3.76 10.49
N THR A 34 -23.98 3.02 9.89
CA THR A 34 -25.25 2.60 10.52
C THR A 34 -25.06 1.40 11.43
N THR A 35 -24.22 0.44 11.02
CA THR A 35 -23.94 -0.80 11.77
C THR A 35 -22.59 -0.78 12.49
N GLY A 36 -21.70 0.14 12.14
CA GLY A 36 -20.31 0.17 12.60
C GLY A 36 -19.36 -0.69 11.77
N ARG A 37 -19.87 -1.50 10.83
CA ARG A 37 -19.10 -2.49 10.07
C ARG A 37 -18.07 -1.85 9.13
N LEU A 38 -16.89 -2.45 9.08
CA LEU A 38 -15.78 -2.04 8.22
C LEU A 38 -15.21 -3.26 7.46
N LEU A 39 -15.26 -3.21 6.13
CA LEU A 39 -14.78 -4.24 5.21
C LEU A 39 -13.51 -3.78 4.48
N LEU A 40 -12.43 -4.54 4.59
CA LEU A 40 -11.16 -4.31 3.89
C LEU A 40 -10.95 -5.39 2.83
N THR A 41 -10.92 -5.01 1.54
CA THR A 41 -10.50 -5.91 0.44
C THR A 41 -9.15 -5.48 -0.12
N CYS A 42 -8.12 -6.32 -0.01
CA CYS A 42 -6.81 -6.04 -0.56
C CYS A 42 -6.74 -6.45 -2.04
N ARG A 43 -6.83 -5.51 -2.98
CA ARG A 43 -6.75 -5.79 -4.43
C ARG A 43 -5.29 -6.05 -4.86
N ASP A 44 -4.33 -5.30 -4.31
CA ASP A 44 -2.89 -5.50 -4.54
C ASP A 44 -2.04 -4.96 -3.38
N SER A 45 -0.90 -5.58 -3.10
CA SER A 45 0.13 -5.11 -2.16
C SER A 45 1.49 -5.72 -2.53
N THR A 46 2.56 -4.93 -2.44
CA THR A 46 3.93 -5.42 -2.70
C THR A 46 4.46 -6.31 -1.56
N SER A 47 3.95 -6.15 -0.33
CA SER A 47 4.24 -7.06 0.79
C SER A 47 3.31 -8.30 0.81
N GLY A 48 2.35 -8.40 -0.10
CA GLY A 48 1.32 -9.44 -0.11
C GLY A 48 0.14 -9.21 0.84
N THR A 49 0.20 -8.20 1.72
CA THR A 49 -0.88 -7.86 2.67
C THR A 49 -1.17 -6.37 2.64
N CYS A 50 -2.43 -5.99 2.73
CA CYS A 50 -2.86 -4.63 3.00
C CYS A 50 -3.23 -4.50 4.48
N HIS A 51 -2.65 -3.52 5.17
CA HIS A 51 -3.01 -3.19 6.56
C HIS A 51 -3.68 -1.82 6.62
N VAL A 52 -4.72 -1.71 7.46
CA VAL A 52 -5.48 -0.48 7.70
C VAL A 52 -5.63 -0.25 9.20
N LEU A 53 -5.42 1.00 9.62
CA LEU A 53 -5.73 1.49 10.97
C LEU A 53 -6.80 2.57 10.82
N VAL A 54 -7.90 2.47 11.58
CA VAL A 54 -8.98 3.48 11.65
C VAL A 54 -9.07 4.03 13.06
N ALA A 55 -9.18 5.36 13.18
CA ALA A 55 -9.22 6.07 14.46
C ALA A 55 -10.02 7.38 14.36
N GLY A 56 -10.30 8.02 15.50
CA GLY A 56 -10.90 9.35 15.59
C GLY A 56 -12.39 9.40 15.96
N SER A 57 -13.05 8.25 16.01
CA SER A 57 -14.46 8.08 16.41
C SER A 57 -14.67 7.21 17.65
N GLY A 58 -13.59 6.68 18.24
CA GLY A 58 -13.62 5.72 19.33
C GLY A 58 -12.26 5.02 19.48
N GLU A 59 -12.26 3.79 19.99
CA GLU A 59 -11.05 2.97 20.08
C GLU A 59 -10.50 2.61 18.68
N PRO A 60 -9.17 2.64 18.44
CA PRO A 60 -8.63 2.44 17.09
C PRO A 60 -8.76 0.98 16.61
N VAL A 61 -9.41 0.79 15.46
CA VAL A 61 -9.61 -0.54 14.84
C VAL A 61 -8.50 -0.82 13.84
N ARG A 62 -7.95 -2.04 13.90
CA ARG A 62 -6.86 -2.53 13.04
C ARG A 62 -7.37 -3.69 12.18
N LEU A 63 -7.26 -3.55 10.87
CA LEU A 63 -7.66 -4.54 9.87
C LEU A 63 -6.47 -4.93 9.00
N SER A 64 -6.40 -6.21 8.65
CA SER A 64 -5.39 -6.74 7.72
C SER A 64 -6.04 -7.75 6.79
N ALA A 65 -5.75 -7.66 5.49
CA ALA A 65 -6.23 -8.60 4.49
C ALA A 65 -5.09 -8.97 3.52
N ALA A 66 -4.92 -10.28 3.26
CA ALA A 66 -4.00 -10.77 2.25
C ALA A 66 -4.47 -10.34 0.84
N LYS A 67 -3.52 -10.21 -0.09
CA LYS A 67 -3.79 -9.86 -1.49
C LYS A 67 -4.76 -10.86 -2.13
N GLY A 68 -5.86 -10.35 -2.68
CA GLY A 68 -6.96 -11.14 -3.23
C GLY A 68 -8.05 -11.52 -2.21
N SER A 69 -7.90 -11.13 -0.94
CA SER A 69 -8.85 -11.46 0.13
C SER A 69 -9.55 -10.22 0.70
N THR A 70 -10.69 -10.47 1.34
CA THR A 70 -11.46 -9.52 2.15
C THR A 70 -11.38 -9.93 3.62
N ASN A 71 -11.38 -8.97 4.53
CA ASN A 71 -11.52 -9.18 5.97
C ASN A 71 -12.46 -8.12 6.57
N GLU A 72 -13.13 -8.43 7.69
CA GLU A 72 -14.19 -7.61 8.29
C GLU A 72 -13.89 -7.28 9.76
N ALA A 73 -14.25 -6.07 10.18
CA ALA A 73 -14.48 -5.74 11.58
C ALA A 73 -15.94 -5.33 11.78
N ALA A 74 -16.58 -5.86 12.83
CA ALA A 74 -17.95 -5.51 13.21
C ALA A 74 -18.08 -4.10 13.82
N SER A 75 -16.99 -3.36 13.94
CA SER A 75 -16.93 -2.01 14.49
C SER A 75 -15.77 -1.20 13.87
N GLY A 76 -15.78 0.12 14.06
CA GLY A 76 -14.72 1.04 13.61
C GLY A 76 -15.15 2.00 12.50
N ALA A 77 -16.24 1.73 11.79
CA ALA A 77 -16.83 2.66 10.83
C ALA A 77 -17.79 3.62 11.56
N ALA A 78 -17.51 4.92 11.53
CA ALA A 78 -18.39 5.95 12.09
C ALA A 78 -18.07 7.34 11.49
N GLU A 79 -18.97 8.31 11.67
CA GLU A 79 -18.69 9.70 11.30
C GLU A 79 -17.48 10.27 12.05
N GLY A 80 -16.74 11.17 11.39
CA GLY A 80 -15.48 11.72 11.92
C GLY A 80 -14.29 10.76 11.90
N ALA A 81 -14.49 9.45 11.67
CA ALA A 81 -13.42 8.48 11.59
C ALA A 81 -12.45 8.76 10.42
N ARG A 82 -11.19 8.37 10.62
CA ARG A 82 -10.10 8.57 9.66
C ARG A 82 -9.24 7.31 9.60
N PHE A 83 -8.85 6.91 8.40
CA PHE A 83 -8.07 5.70 8.17
C PHE A 83 -6.69 6.01 7.59
N CYS A 84 -5.73 5.12 7.82
CA CYS A 84 -4.46 5.11 7.11
C CYS A 84 -4.07 3.68 6.71
N VAL A 85 -3.16 3.57 5.75
CA VAL A 85 -2.89 2.33 5.01
C VAL A 85 -1.39 2.07 4.96
N GLY A 86 -0.98 0.80 5.07
CA GLY A 86 0.42 0.37 4.97
C GLY A 86 0.61 -1.04 4.39
N GLU A 87 1.80 -1.26 3.83
CA GLU A 87 2.33 -2.60 3.47
C GLU A 87 2.78 -3.38 4.72
N THR A 88 3.02 -2.65 5.82
CA THR A 88 3.19 -3.13 7.19
C THR A 88 2.11 -2.47 8.05
N GLU A 89 1.83 -3.05 9.22
CA GLU A 89 0.81 -2.54 10.13
C GLU A 89 1.04 -1.06 10.54
N PRO A 90 0.09 -0.14 10.29
CA PRO A 90 0.31 1.28 10.56
C PRO A 90 0.48 1.59 12.05
N GLN A 91 1.42 2.49 12.34
CA GLN A 91 1.63 3.06 13.66
C GLN A 91 1.01 4.45 13.76
N ASN A 92 0.77 4.91 15.00
CA ASN A 92 0.21 6.22 15.28
C ASN A 92 1.14 7.30 14.69
N GLY A 93 0.62 8.14 13.78
CA GLY A 93 1.42 9.10 12.98
C GLY A 93 1.41 8.86 11.47
N CYS A 94 0.78 7.76 11.01
CA CYS A 94 0.44 7.55 9.61
C CYS A 94 -0.46 8.68 9.02
N GLN A 95 -0.43 8.89 7.70
CA GLN A 95 -1.25 9.92 7.04
C GLN A 95 -2.74 9.55 7.02
N LEU A 96 -3.54 10.22 7.86
CA LEU A 96 -4.96 9.94 8.06
C LEU A 96 -5.88 10.56 6.99
N THR A 97 -6.42 9.69 6.13
CA THR A 97 -7.46 9.95 5.13
C THR A 97 -8.85 9.93 5.79
N VAL A 98 -9.80 10.74 5.33
CA VAL A 98 -11.17 10.76 5.88
C VAL A 98 -11.94 9.50 5.45
N LEU A 99 -12.50 8.77 6.42
CA LEU A 99 -13.41 7.66 6.17
C LEU A 99 -14.77 8.22 5.70
N ARG A 100 -15.43 7.51 4.79
CA ARG A 100 -16.75 7.84 4.26
C ARG A 100 -17.61 6.58 4.24
N ASN A 101 -18.92 6.75 4.38
CA ASN A 101 -19.89 5.67 4.23
C ASN A 101 -19.86 5.11 2.78
N GLY A 102 -19.88 3.79 2.60
CA GLY A 102 -19.79 3.09 1.31
C GLY A 102 -18.36 2.85 0.80
N GLU A 103 -18.23 2.38 -0.45
CA GLU A 103 -16.93 1.97 -1.04
C GLU A 103 -15.96 3.15 -1.20
N GLN A 104 -14.80 3.07 -0.54
CA GLN A 104 -13.63 3.91 -0.80
C GLN A 104 -12.48 3.09 -1.39
N ILE A 105 -12.00 3.46 -2.57
CA ILE A 105 -10.81 2.86 -3.18
C ILE A 105 -9.57 3.67 -2.78
N TYR A 106 -8.61 3.04 -2.08
CA TYR A 106 -7.31 3.63 -1.80
C TYR A 106 -6.23 3.03 -2.70
N ARG A 107 -5.38 3.88 -3.27
CA ARG A 107 -4.20 3.47 -4.05
C ARG A 107 -3.00 4.32 -3.66
N SER A 108 -1.85 3.67 -3.54
CA SER A 108 -0.57 4.32 -3.24
C SER A 108 0.54 3.57 -3.96
N SER A 109 1.40 4.30 -4.67
CA SER A 109 2.63 3.77 -5.26
C SER A 109 3.76 4.69 -4.86
N ARG A 110 4.84 4.12 -4.29
CA ARG A 110 6.03 4.86 -3.87
C ARG A 110 7.26 4.19 -4.49
N VAL A 111 8.13 5.00 -5.08
CA VAL A 111 9.46 4.56 -5.50
C VAL A 111 10.43 5.12 -4.48
N LYS A 112 11.13 4.25 -3.76
CA LYS A 112 12.28 4.64 -2.93
C LYS A 112 13.54 4.34 -3.73
N THR A 113 14.23 5.39 -4.17
CA THR A 113 15.63 5.29 -4.59
C THR A 113 16.48 5.42 -3.34
N GLU A 114 17.37 4.46 -3.11
CA GLU A 114 18.46 4.64 -2.14
C GLU A 114 19.71 5.12 -2.88
N ASP A 115 19.91 6.44 -2.83
CA ASP A 115 21.21 7.06 -3.09
C ASP A 115 22.20 6.67 -1.96
N ARG A 116 23.48 6.53 -2.30
CA ARG A 116 24.51 5.88 -1.48
C ARG A 116 25.74 6.76 -1.28
#